data_AF-A0A3M1IAK6-F1
#
_entry.id   AF-A0A3M1IAK6-F1
#
_cell.length_a   1.000
_cell.length_b   1.000
_cell.length_c   1.000
_cell.angle_alpha   90.00
_cell.angle_beta   90.00
_cell.angle_gamma   90.00
#
_symmetry.space_group_name_H-M   'P 1'
#
loop_
_entity.id
_entity.type
_entity.pdbx_description
1 polymer ?
#
loop_
_entity_poly.entity_id
_entity_poly.type
_entity_poly.pdbx_seq_one_letter_code
_entity_poly.pdbx_strand_id
1 'polypeptide(L)'
;MSNENLVREGIMPRIWLRYLATILAGFFVTYLFVISLLRIAELRLEQLQALIESQANSVLQSRSLALMARYKFIRKERVGIYGEEDLLNEARLTAIIEQDLQKESKSHLTKTTWFDGFLLTFIHFFSAGEEREVTSVYSEKLEKLLQLAFYYETERKFAKAIAAYHLALQETDRDTREYFYILLHRGFCYMILGKEKEAKADLLAIIKTKKAKDAFSEYYTNAKELYASLSKKRKGVGLKQKAFQAFSSLNFLKSIDLFSRMLDKKPSSLSYFYRGRSFEELGIRSAAIHDYKQAIRINHPKRYAMLANRRLYMLGLVYTSDKKLKQKLLEESKKIAKHQKDKLLVSNTTTRKLKQIQNVLPNNKSIPLDESLEKQIDTELKKQQTKLQIKPITAERVTQHIDEGKKFPKKHKTKKRIVKVKTITQEIFRGELIKETKKELWIHTRFGRIVIPQKDILEKKYQTSK
;
A
#
# COMPACT_ATOMS: atom_id res chain seq x y z
N MET A 1 24.78 35.63 101.17
CA MET A 1 23.38 35.15 101.29
C MET A 1 22.57 35.95 100.28
N SER A 2 21.82 35.42 99.33
CA SER A 2 21.47 34.05 98.96
C SER A 2 21.05 34.06 97.48
N ASN A 3 21.32 32.95 96.80
CA ASN A 3 20.72 32.55 95.53
C ASN A 3 19.21 32.78 95.50
N GLU A 4 18.68 33.21 94.35
CA GLU A 4 17.50 32.60 93.73
C GLU A 4 17.37 33.01 92.24
N ASN A 5 17.78 32.07 91.37
CA ASN A 5 17.16 31.67 90.09
C ASN A 5 17.18 32.68 88.93
N LEU A 6 18.19 32.72 88.04
CA LEU A 6 18.50 31.70 87.01
C LEU A 6 17.24 31.15 86.32
N VAL A 7 17.07 31.56 85.05
CA VAL A 7 16.29 30.96 83.93
C VAL A 7 15.46 32.03 83.20
N ARG A 8 16.12 32.87 82.38
CA ARG A 8 15.41 33.63 81.32
C ARG A 8 16.23 33.96 80.08
N GLU A 9 17.32 33.23 79.81
CA GLU A 9 18.11 33.40 78.58
C GLU A 9 18.21 32.16 77.67
N GLY A 10 17.48 31.06 77.96
CA GLY A 10 17.64 29.80 77.23
C GLY A 10 16.45 29.30 76.39
N ILE A 11 15.28 29.95 76.45
CA ILE A 11 14.02 29.33 75.97
C ILE A 11 13.54 29.91 74.63
N MET A 12 13.70 31.22 74.41
CA MET A 12 13.34 31.88 73.14
C MET A 12 14.12 31.37 71.91
N PRO A 13 15.46 31.14 71.96
CA PRO A 13 16.20 30.62 70.81
C PRO A 13 15.80 29.19 70.45
N ARG A 14 15.48 28.36 71.46
CA ARG A 14 15.13 26.95 71.26
C ARG A 14 13.77 26.76 70.57
N ILE A 15 12.79 27.63 70.86
CA ILE A 15 11.46 27.57 70.22
C ILE A 15 11.57 28.01 68.75
N TRP A 16 12.29 29.11 68.48
CA TRP A 16 12.55 29.58 67.12
C TRP A 16 13.36 28.59 66.28
N LEU A 17 14.38 27.96 66.87
CA LEU A 17 15.13 26.87 66.23
C LEU A 17 14.25 25.67 65.89
N ARG A 18 13.27 25.34 66.73
CA ARG A 18 12.29 24.27 66.46
C ARG A 18 11.33 24.62 65.33
N TYR A 19 10.83 25.87 65.28
CA TYR A 19 10.00 26.34 64.17
C TYR A 19 10.77 26.41 62.84
N LEU A 20 12.03 26.86 62.86
CA LEU A 20 12.88 26.86 61.68
C LEU A 20 13.16 25.42 61.21
N ALA A 21 13.43 24.50 62.14
CA ALA A 21 13.65 23.09 61.82
C ALA A 21 12.41 22.42 61.23
N THR A 22 11.19 22.74 61.69
CA THR A 22 9.94 22.19 61.12
C THR A 22 9.64 22.76 59.75
N ILE A 23 9.90 24.05 59.52
CA ILE A 23 9.77 24.68 58.20
C ILE A 23 10.78 24.07 57.22
N LEU A 24 12.04 23.91 57.62
CA LEU A 24 13.08 23.26 56.81
C LEU A 24 12.76 21.79 56.55
N ALA A 25 12.22 21.07 57.53
CA ALA A 25 11.75 19.69 57.33
C ALA A 25 10.57 19.64 56.35
N GLY A 26 9.65 20.60 56.41
CA GLY A 26 8.55 20.73 55.43
C GLY A 26 9.06 21.02 54.02
N PHE A 27 10.04 21.92 53.87
CA PHE A 27 10.72 22.16 52.59
C PHE A 27 11.48 20.94 52.09
N PHE A 28 12.12 20.19 52.99
CA PHE A 28 12.84 18.97 52.64
C PHE A 28 11.88 17.85 52.19
N VAL A 29 10.75 17.66 52.87
CA VAL A 29 9.73 16.68 52.49
C VAL A 29 9.07 17.05 51.16
N THR A 30 8.74 18.32 50.95
CA THR A 30 8.20 18.80 49.67
C THR A 30 9.22 18.68 48.55
N TYR A 31 10.49 18.98 48.81
CA TYR A 31 11.60 18.77 47.87
C TYR A 31 11.76 17.29 47.48
N LEU A 32 11.78 16.37 48.46
CA LEU A 32 11.82 14.94 48.20
C LEU A 32 10.59 14.45 47.42
N PHE A 33 9.41 14.99 47.73
CA PHE A 33 8.17 14.67 47.01
C PHE A 33 8.23 15.14 45.56
N VAL A 34 8.70 16.36 45.31
CA VAL A 34 8.90 16.89 43.95
C VAL A 34 9.91 16.04 43.17
N ILE A 35 11.05 15.68 43.78
CA ILE A 35 12.04 14.78 43.14
C ILE A 35 11.42 13.42 42.82
N SER A 36 10.63 12.84 43.73
CA SER A 36 9.96 11.57 43.51
C SER A 36 8.97 11.65 42.34
N LEU A 37 8.17 12.72 42.25
CA LEU A 37 7.26 12.95 41.13
C LEU A 37 8.00 13.12 39.80
N LEU A 38 9.11 13.86 39.81
CA LEU A 38 9.97 14.01 38.63
C LEU A 38 10.54 12.66 38.18
N ARG A 39 11.01 11.83 39.12
CA ARG A 39 11.54 10.51 38.79
C ARG A 39 10.48 9.56 38.25
N ILE A 40 9.26 9.64 38.78
CA ILE A 40 8.11 8.89 38.25
C ILE A 40 7.78 9.37 36.83
N ALA A 41 7.81 10.68 36.58
CA ALA A 41 7.57 11.22 35.25
C ALA A 41 8.61 10.71 34.24
N GLU A 42 9.91 10.76 34.56
CA GLU A 42 10.98 10.22 33.72
C GLU A 42 10.77 8.75 33.37
N LEU A 43 10.49 7.90 34.36
CA LEU A 43 10.21 6.47 34.14
C LEU A 43 8.98 6.25 33.26
N ARG A 44 7.96 7.10 33.39
CA ARG A 44 6.76 7.04 32.54
C ARG A 44 7.06 7.47 31.10
N LEU A 45 7.93 8.46 30.89
CA LEU A 45 8.35 8.88 29.55
C LEU A 45 9.15 7.78 28.85
N GLU A 46 10.08 7.13 29.56
CA GLU A 46 10.81 5.96 29.04
C GLU A 46 9.87 4.81 28.63
N GLN A 47 8.91 4.49 29.51
CA GLN A 47 7.89 3.46 29.22
C GLN A 47 7.06 3.83 27.99
N LEU A 48 6.66 5.09 27.88
CA LEU A 48 5.86 5.59 26.77
C LEU A 48 6.64 5.54 25.45
N GLN A 49 7.92 5.91 25.47
CA GLN A 49 8.81 5.80 24.31
C GLN A 49 8.97 4.34 23.84
N ALA A 50 9.20 3.41 24.77
CA ALA A 50 9.30 1.98 24.45
C ALA A 50 7.99 1.42 23.85
N LEU A 51 6.84 1.87 24.36
CA LEU A 51 5.53 1.51 23.82
C LEU A 51 5.32 2.07 22.41
N ILE A 52 5.69 3.32 22.15
CA ILE A 52 5.62 3.93 20.82
C ILE A 52 6.52 3.16 19.84
N GLU A 53 7.74 2.81 20.24
CA GLU A 53 8.64 2.03 19.38
C GLU A 53 8.05 0.64 19.07
N SER A 54 7.58 -0.06 20.09
CA SER A 54 6.91 -1.35 19.93
C SER A 54 5.70 -1.26 18.98
N GLN A 55 4.89 -0.21 19.13
CA GLN A 55 3.74 0.03 18.25
C GLN A 55 4.16 0.35 16.82
N ALA A 56 5.11 1.26 16.61
CA ALA A 56 5.61 1.61 15.29
C ALA A 56 6.18 0.39 14.57
N ASN A 57 6.87 -0.49 15.32
CA ASN A 57 7.38 -1.76 14.80
C ASN A 57 6.22 -2.65 14.34
N SER A 58 5.20 -2.82 15.18
CA SER A 58 4.02 -3.61 14.84
C SER A 58 3.33 -3.11 13.56
N VAL A 59 3.32 -1.79 13.31
CA VAL A 59 2.75 -1.18 12.11
C VAL A 59 3.57 -1.53 10.86
N LEU A 60 4.90 -1.35 10.87
CA LEU A 60 5.74 -1.70 9.71
C LEU A 60 5.67 -3.20 9.38
N GLN A 61 5.58 -4.03 10.42
CA GLN A 61 5.41 -5.48 10.30
C GLN A 61 4.06 -5.87 9.69
N SER A 62 2.97 -5.27 10.18
CA SER A 62 1.62 -5.53 9.65
C SER A 62 1.52 -5.16 8.16
N ARG A 63 2.14 -4.05 7.76
CA ARG A 63 2.23 -3.60 6.36
C ARG A 63 3.04 -4.56 5.49
N SER A 64 4.17 -5.05 6.00
CA SER A 64 4.99 -6.05 5.30
C SER A 64 4.27 -7.39 5.16
N LEU A 65 3.51 -7.79 6.19
CA LEU A 65 2.66 -8.97 6.17
C LEU A 65 1.56 -8.85 5.11
N ALA A 66 0.92 -7.68 4.99
CA ALA A 66 -0.08 -7.39 3.98
C ALA A 66 0.48 -7.55 2.55
N LEU A 67 1.67 -6.99 2.30
CA LEU A 67 2.39 -7.14 1.03
C LEU A 67 2.65 -8.62 0.72
N MET A 68 3.16 -9.38 1.69
CA MET A 68 3.48 -10.79 1.50
C MET A 68 2.23 -11.66 1.35
N ALA A 69 1.14 -11.33 2.04
CA ALA A 69 -0.14 -12.00 1.86
C ALA A 69 -0.67 -11.79 0.43
N ARG A 70 -0.62 -10.55 -0.09
CA ARG A 70 -0.97 -10.25 -1.49
C ARG A 70 -0.13 -11.07 -2.47
N TYR A 71 1.19 -11.10 -2.29
CA TYR A 71 2.09 -11.93 -3.09
C TYR A 71 1.71 -13.43 -3.04
N LYS A 72 1.44 -13.96 -1.85
CA LYS A 72 1.03 -15.36 -1.66
C LYS A 72 -0.31 -15.67 -2.34
N PHE A 73 -1.31 -14.79 -2.26
CA PHE A 73 -2.60 -14.97 -2.95
C PHE A 73 -2.41 -15.06 -4.48
N ILE A 74 -1.64 -14.15 -5.07
CA ILE A 74 -1.32 -14.16 -6.52
C ILE A 74 -0.63 -15.47 -6.91
N ARG A 75 0.30 -15.96 -6.08
CA ARG A 75 0.98 -17.23 -6.31
C ARG A 75 0.03 -18.43 -6.22
N LYS A 76 -0.88 -18.46 -5.24
CA LYS A 76 -1.90 -19.53 -5.10
C LYS A 76 -2.83 -19.57 -6.32
N GLU A 77 -3.23 -18.43 -6.87
CA GLU A 77 -4.04 -18.34 -8.10
C GLU A 77 -3.30 -18.93 -9.33
N ARG A 78 -1.98 -18.74 -9.41
CA ARG A 78 -1.17 -19.33 -10.48
C ARG A 78 -1.13 -20.86 -10.41
N VAL A 79 -1.07 -21.42 -9.21
CA VAL A 79 -0.99 -22.88 -9.00
C VAL A 79 -2.39 -23.51 -9.04
N GLY A 80 -3.45 -22.71 -8.91
CA GLY A 80 -4.83 -23.18 -8.96
C GLY A 80 -5.35 -23.72 -7.63
N ILE A 81 -4.70 -23.33 -6.51
CA ILE A 81 -5.07 -23.74 -5.14
C ILE A 81 -5.93 -22.66 -4.46
N TYR A 82 -6.16 -21.52 -5.12
CA TYR A 82 -6.92 -20.40 -4.56
C TYR A 82 -8.38 -20.78 -4.24
N GLY A 83 -8.69 -20.83 -2.94
CA GLY A 83 -9.95 -21.32 -2.39
C GLY A 83 -10.86 -20.27 -1.78
N GLU A 84 -11.82 -20.71 -0.96
CA GLU A 84 -12.78 -19.84 -0.26
C GLU A 84 -12.11 -19.00 0.82
N GLU A 85 -11.27 -19.64 1.63
CA GLU A 85 -10.57 -18.99 2.73
C GLU A 85 -9.65 -17.91 2.20
N ASP A 86 -8.96 -18.16 1.09
CA ASP A 86 -8.11 -17.15 0.46
C ASP A 86 -8.89 -15.92 0.01
N LEU A 87 -10.07 -16.11 -0.59
CA LEU A 87 -10.96 -15.02 -0.99
C LEU A 87 -11.43 -14.20 0.21
N LEU A 88 -11.87 -14.87 1.29
CA LEU A 88 -12.30 -14.22 2.53
C LEU A 88 -11.15 -13.49 3.22
N ASN A 89 -9.97 -14.11 3.27
CA ASN A 89 -8.78 -13.54 3.91
C ASN A 89 -8.27 -12.34 3.12
N GLU A 90 -8.29 -12.37 1.78
CA GLU A 90 -7.96 -11.21 0.96
C GLU A 90 -8.93 -10.05 1.19
N ALA A 91 -10.23 -10.33 1.29
CA ALA A 91 -11.25 -9.31 1.59
C ALA A 91 -11.04 -8.70 2.98
N ARG A 92 -10.83 -9.54 4.01
CA ARG A 92 -10.57 -9.11 5.39
C ARG A 92 -9.31 -8.29 5.49
N LEU A 93 -8.22 -8.77 4.90
CA LEU A 93 -6.93 -8.08 4.90
C LEU A 93 -7.07 -6.68 4.31
N THR A 94 -7.74 -6.57 3.17
CA THR A 94 -7.96 -5.26 2.53
C THR A 94 -8.79 -4.34 3.42
N ALA A 95 -9.84 -4.86 4.08
CA ALA A 95 -10.66 -4.06 4.98
C ALA A 95 -9.90 -3.59 6.23
N ILE A 96 -9.09 -4.47 6.83
CA ILE A 96 -8.26 -4.13 7.99
C ILE A 96 -7.27 -3.04 7.63
N ILE A 97 -6.56 -3.16 6.49
CA ILE A 97 -5.60 -2.16 6.02
C ILE A 97 -6.28 -0.82 5.79
N GLU A 98 -7.43 -0.80 5.10
CA GLU A 98 -8.17 0.45 4.87
C GLU A 98 -8.62 1.10 6.19
N GLN A 99 -9.06 0.32 7.17
CA GLN A 99 -9.45 0.84 8.48
C GLN A 99 -8.24 1.39 9.27
N ASP A 100 -7.11 0.67 9.24
CA ASP A 100 -5.90 1.03 9.97
C ASP A 100 -5.32 2.35 9.43
N LEU A 101 -5.22 2.47 8.10
CA LEU A 101 -4.83 3.71 7.42
C LEU A 101 -5.69 4.91 7.81
N GLN A 102 -7.00 4.72 8.01
CA GLN A 102 -7.88 5.80 8.43
C GLN A 102 -7.74 6.20 9.90
N LYS A 103 -7.48 5.22 10.77
CA LYS A 103 -7.25 5.50 12.19
C LYS A 103 -5.96 6.30 12.37
N GLU A 104 -4.88 5.84 11.75
CA GLU A 104 -3.57 6.50 11.75
C GLU A 104 -3.68 7.93 11.22
N SER A 105 -4.43 8.13 10.14
CA SER A 105 -4.64 9.47 9.58
C SER A 105 -5.36 10.44 10.53
N LYS A 106 -6.30 9.95 11.35
CA LYS A 106 -7.06 10.79 12.29
C LYS A 106 -6.28 11.09 13.57
N SER A 107 -5.39 10.22 14.01
CA SER A 107 -4.60 10.44 15.24
C SER A 107 -3.64 11.61 15.13
N HIS A 108 -3.12 11.92 13.93
CA HIS A 108 -2.22 13.08 13.73
C HIS A 108 -2.93 14.44 13.70
N LEU A 109 -4.27 14.49 13.83
CA LEU A 109 -5.06 15.73 13.82
C LEU A 109 -5.33 16.31 15.22
N THR A 110 -5.00 15.60 16.30
CA THR A 110 -5.10 16.16 17.66
C THR A 110 -3.93 17.12 17.89
N LYS A 111 -4.20 18.43 17.73
CA LYS A 111 -3.22 19.49 18.02
C LYS A 111 -2.80 19.41 19.49
N THR A 112 -1.49 19.33 19.71
CA THR A 112 -0.83 19.61 20.98
C THR A 112 -1.34 20.95 21.51
N THR A 113 -1.89 20.96 22.71
CA THR A 113 -2.41 22.17 23.35
C THR A 113 -1.25 23.01 23.90
N TRP A 114 -1.48 24.31 24.10
CA TRP A 114 -0.47 25.18 24.72
C TRP A 114 -0.04 24.71 26.11
N PHE A 115 -0.95 24.03 26.84
CA PHE A 115 -0.65 23.41 28.13
C PHE A 115 0.37 22.27 28.01
N ASP A 116 0.34 21.48 26.93
CA ASP A 116 1.29 20.38 26.71
C ASP A 116 2.72 20.92 26.51
N GLY A 117 2.86 22.06 25.81
CA GLY A 117 4.15 22.74 25.64
C GLY A 117 4.71 23.32 26.95
N PHE A 118 3.84 23.88 27.79
CA PHE A 118 4.22 24.36 29.12
C PHE A 118 4.70 23.21 30.02
N LEU A 119 3.98 22.08 30.01
CA LEU A 119 4.32 20.88 30.78
C LEU A 119 5.70 20.31 30.38
N LEU A 120 5.97 20.21 29.08
CA LEU A 120 7.26 19.75 28.56
C LEU A 120 8.41 20.68 28.95
N THR A 121 8.20 22.00 28.85
CA THR A 121 9.20 23.00 29.26
C THR A 121 9.52 22.91 30.75
N PHE A 122 8.50 22.66 31.59
CA PHE A 122 8.66 22.51 33.03
C PHE A 122 9.40 21.21 33.40
N ILE A 123 9.14 20.11 32.68
CA ILE A 123 9.85 18.84 32.85
C ILE A 123 11.34 19.01 32.51
N HIS A 124 11.66 19.64 31.37
CA HIS A 124 13.05 19.84 30.93
C HIS A 124 13.88 20.72 31.88
N PHE A 125 13.26 21.72 32.52
CA PHE A 125 13.97 22.61 33.45
C PHE A 125 14.43 21.90 34.73
N PHE A 126 13.70 20.87 35.18
CA PHE A 126 14.00 20.15 36.42
C PHE A 126 14.65 18.77 36.22
N SER A 127 14.61 18.19 35.02
CA SER A 127 15.43 17.02 34.68
C SER A 127 16.89 17.46 34.53
N ALA A 128 17.73 17.13 35.51
CA ALA A 128 19.14 17.52 35.55
C ALA A 128 19.93 16.86 34.39
N GLY A 129 19.99 17.52 33.25
CA GLY A 129 21.07 17.36 32.25
C GLY A 129 20.94 16.27 31.19
N GLU A 130 19.83 15.54 31.10
CA GLU A 130 19.57 14.67 29.94
C GLU A 130 18.39 15.20 29.14
N GLU A 131 18.69 15.81 27.99
CA GLU A 131 17.71 16.13 26.94
C GLU A 131 17.06 14.82 26.46
N ARG A 132 15.98 14.39 27.13
CA ARG A 132 15.16 13.26 26.70
C ARG A 132 13.84 13.81 26.19
N GLU A 133 13.90 14.47 25.03
CA GLU A 133 12.69 14.82 24.32
C GLU A 133 11.91 13.53 24.02
N VAL A 134 10.61 13.51 24.35
CA VAL A 134 9.67 12.50 23.83
C VAL A 134 9.41 12.82 22.37
N THR A 135 10.45 12.67 21.54
CA THR A 135 10.32 12.73 20.09
C THR A 135 9.68 11.44 19.62
N SER A 136 8.81 11.53 18.61
CA SER A 136 8.40 10.37 17.83
C SER A 136 9.62 9.54 17.43
N VAL A 137 9.49 8.21 17.43
CA VAL A 137 10.58 7.24 17.18
C VAL A 137 11.30 7.50 15.85
N TYR A 138 10.65 8.20 14.93
CA TYR A 138 11.20 8.74 13.69
C TYR A 138 10.81 10.20 13.51
N SER A 139 11.46 10.93 12.59
CA SER A 139 11.02 12.28 12.22
C SER A 139 9.55 12.26 11.75
N GLU A 140 8.76 13.25 12.16
CA GLU A 140 7.35 13.40 11.75
C GLU A 140 7.21 13.31 10.22
N LYS A 141 8.21 13.80 9.50
CA LYS A 141 8.31 13.74 8.05
C LYS A 141 8.46 12.30 7.52
N LEU A 142 9.34 11.48 8.10
CA LEU A 142 9.55 10.10 7.68
C LEU A 142 8.27 9.27 7.91
N GLU A 143 7.62 9.41 9.05
CA GLU A 143 6.37 8.70 9.36
C GLU A 143 5.28 8.99 8.33
N LYS A 144 5.02 10.27 8.04
CA LYS A 144 4.06 10.69 7.01
C LYS A 144 4.44 10.18 5.62
N LEU A 145 5.72 10.20 5.25
CA LEU A 145 6.19 9.66 3.97
C LEU A 145 5.94 8.16 3.86
N LEU A 146 6.19 7.38 4.91
CA LEU A 146 5.94 5.93 4.93
C LEU A 146 4.44 5.61 4.84
N GLN A 147 3.60 6.37 5.57
CA GLN A 147 2.14 6.24 5.49
C GLN A 147 1.63 6.54 4.08
N LEU A 148 2.08 7.64 3.46
CA LEU A 148 1.71 8.01 2.09
C LEU A 148 2.20 6.99 1.05
N ALA A 149 3.43 6.50 1.21
CA ALA A 149 3.99 5.49 0.32
C ALA A 149 3.16 4.20 0.35
N PHE A 150 2.81 3.72 1.55
CA PHE A 150 2.00 2.53 1.73
C PHE A 150 0.54 2.74 1.25
N TYR A 151 -0.03 3.92 1.47
CA TYR A 151 -1.31 4.30 0.88
C TYR A 151 -1.29 4.21 -0.66
N TYR A 152 -0.28 4.78 -1.31
CA TYR A 152 -0.17 4.68 -2.77
C TYR A 152 0.08 3.24 -3.25
N GLU A 153 0.80 2.41 -2.49
CA GLU A 153 0.99 0.99 -2.80
C GLU A 153 -0.34 0.21 -2.77
N THR A 154 -1.13 0.40 -1.71
CA THR A 154 -2.43 -0.26 -1.53
C THR A 154 -3.45 0.19 -2.58
N GLU A 155 -3.43 1.47 -2.94
CA GLU A 155 -4.21 2.04 -4.05
C GLU A 155 -3.66 1.69 -5.45
N ARG A 156 -2.61 0.86 -5.54
CA ARG A 156 -1.97 0.41 -6.79
C ARG A 156 -1.37 1.54 -7.64
N LYS A 157 -1.10 2.69 -7.02
CA LYS A 157 -0.37 3.82 -7.60
C LYS A 157 1.15 3.62 -7.41
N PHE A 158 1.67 2.48 -7.85
CA PHE A 158 3.05 2.03 -7.53
C PHE A 158 4.14 3.03 -7.92
N ALA A 159 3.96 3.82 -8.98
CA ALA A 159 4.95 4.83 -9.34
C ALA A 159 5.00 5.98 -8.31
N LYS A 160 3.85 6.44 -7.80
CA LYS A 160 3.79 7.41 -6.69
C LYS A 160 4.36 6.80 -5.42
N ALA A 161 4.04 5.53 -5.13
CA ALA A 161 4.60 4.81 -3.99
C ALA A 161 6.14 4.75 -4.04
N ILE A 162 6.72 4.42 -5.20
CA ILE A 162 8.19 4.42 -5.40
C ILE A 162 8.80 5.79 -5.15
N ALA A 163 8.17 6.86 -5.64
CA ALA A 163 8.65 8.22 -5.42
C ALA A 163 8.61 8.58 -3.93
N ALA A 164 7.53 8.25 -3.23
CA ALA A 164 7.39 8.45 -1.79
C ALA A 164 8.43 7.63 -0.99
N TYR A 165 8.63 6.35 -1.34
CA TYR A 165 9.68 5.51 -0.75
C TYR A 165 11.09 6.02 -1.04
N HIS A 166 11.31 6.68 -2.18
CA HIS A 166 12.60 7.30 -2.48
C HIS A 166 12.87 8.50 -1.59
N LEU A 167 11.87 9.36 -1.36
CA LEU A 167 11.97 10.47 -0.42
C LEU A 167 12.15 9.96 1.01
N ALA A 168 11.39 8.93 1.42
CA ALA A 168 11.54 8.31 2.74
C ALA A 168 12.98 7.82 2.96
N LEU A 169 13.60 7.22 1.95
CA LEU A 169 14.98 6.73 2.03
C LEU A 169 16.02 7.85 2.23
N GLN A 170 15.71 9.10 1.89
CA GLN A 170 16.59 10.25 2.13
C GLN A 170 16.53 10.73 3.59
N GLU A 171 15.43 10.43 4.28
CA GLU A 171 15.20 10.76 5.69
C GLU A 171 15.54 9.59 6.63
N THR A 172 16.07 8.49 6.08
CA THR A 172 16.28 7.23 6.82
C THR A 172 17.76 6.87 6.87
N ASP A 173 18.25 6.56 8.05
CA ASP A 173 19.61 6.05 8.24
C ASP A 173 19.78 4.65 7.62
N ARG A 174 21.01 4.31 7.21
CA ARG A 174 21.26 2.98 6.65
C ARG A 174 21.13 1.89 7.70
N ASP A 175 20.70 0.71 7.22
CA ASP A 175 20.61 -0.52 8.00
C ASP A 175 19.73 -0.41 9.26
N THR A 176 18.77 0.53 9.27
CA THR A 176 17.65 0.55 10.23
C THR A 176 16.49 -0.31 9.74
N ARG A 177 15.47 -0.51 10.59
CA ARG A 177 14.27 -1.27 10.26
C ARG A 177 13.52 -0.60 9.09
N GLU A 178 13.41 0.71 9.12
CA GLU A 178 12.72 1.56 8.13
C GLU A 178 13.43 1.46 6.80
N TYR A 179 14.77 1.45 6.82
CA TYR A 179 15.58 1.25 5.62
C TYR A 179 15.24 -0.08 4.94
N PHE A 180 15.18 -1.18 5.69
CA PHE A 180 14.79 -2.49 5.12
C PHE A 180 13.32 -2.55 4.70
N TYR A 181 12.42 -1.92 5.46
CA TYR A 181 11.01 -1.77 5.10
C TYR A 181 10.84 -1.05 3.76
N ILE A 182 11.47 0.12 3.60
CA ILE A 182 11.44 0.93 2.38
C ILE A 182 11.97 0.13 1.20
N LEU A 183 13.12 -0.53 1.35
CA LEU A 183 13.70 -1.34 0.28
C LEU A 183 12.80 -2.52 -0.11
N LEU A 184 12.17 -3.19 0.85
CA LEU A 184 11.30 -4.33 0.58
C LEU A 184 10.07 -3.89 -0.23
N HIS A 185 9.39 -2.83 0.24
CA HIS A 185 8.19 -2.30 -0.39
C HIS A 185 8.47 -1.63 -1.74
N ARG A 186 9.55 -0.84 -1.85
CA ARG A 186 9.97 -0.23 -3.11
C ARG A 186 10.40 -1.30 -4.13
N GLY A 187 11.15 -2.31 -3.68
CA GLY A 187 11.51 -3.47 -4.48
C GLY A 187 10.30 -4.21 -5.03
N PHE A 188 9.29 -4.46 -4.20
CA PHE A 188 8.01 -5.04 -4.61
C PHE A 188 7.27 -4.18 -5.65
N CYS A 189 7.20 -2.87 -5.45
CA CYS A 189 6.64 -1.95 -6.42
C CYS A 189 7.39 -2.00 -7.77
N TYR A 190 8.72 -2.06 -7.75
CA TYR A 190 9.52 -2.23 -8.96
C TYR A 190 9.23 -3.56 -9.68
N MET A 191 9.02 -4.66 -8.95
CA MET A 191 8.62 -5.95 -9.54
C MET A 191 7.32 -5.81 -10.33
N ILE A 192 6.32 -5.15 -9.73
CA ILE A 192 5.00 -4.91 -10.33
C ILE A 192 5.10 -4.10 -11.61
N LEU A 193 5.95 -3.06 -11.60
CA LEU A 193 6.22 -2.22 -12.77
C LEU A 193 7.18 -2.85 -13.78
N GLY A 194 7.64 -4.08 -13.54
CA GLY A 194 8.56 -4.80 -14.43
C GLY A 194 9.98 -4.24 -14.45
N LYS A 195 10.35 -3.40 -13.48
CA LYS A 195 11.69 -2.82 -13.29
C LYS A 195 12.58 -3.82 -12.56
N GLU A 196 12.89 -4.91 -13.27
CA GLU A 196 13.56 -6.09 -12.70
C GLU A 196 14.96 -5.78 -12.16
N LYS A 197 15.69 -4.82 -12.74
CA LYS A 197 17.05 -4.46 -12.30
C LYS A 197 17.00 -3.74 -10.95
N GLU A 198 16.13 -2.75 -10.84
CA GLU A 198 15.90 -1.93 -9.66
C GLU A 198 15.31 -2.77 -8.52
N ALA A 199 14.31 -3.62 -8.82
CA ALA A 199 13.77 -4.58 -7.86
C ALA A 199 14.86 -5.50 -7.28
N LYS A 200 15.73 -6.04 -8.15
CA LYS A 200 16.84 -6.90 -7.70
C LYS A 200 17.84 -6.13 -6.84
N ALA A 201 18.13 -4.88 -7.18
CA ALA A 201 19.06 -4.05 -6.41
C ALA A 201 18.54 -3.84 -4.98
N ASP A 202 17.28 -3.43 -4.83
CA ASP A 202 16.67 -3.19 -3.51
C ASP A 202 16.61 -4.48 -2.67
N LEU A 203 16.16 -5.59 -3.25
CA LEU A 203 16.07 -6.86 -2.52
C LEU A 203 17.45 -7.43 -2.16
N LEU A 204 18.45 -7.27 -3.04
CA LEU A 204 19.82 -7.71 -2.76
C LEU A 204 20.49 -6.86 -1.70
N ALA A 205 20.17 -5.57 -1.60
CA ALA A 205 20.68 -4.73 -0.52
C ALA A 205 20.25 -5.28 0.85
N ILE A 206 19.00 -5.73 0.99
CA ILE A 206 18.52 -6.39 2.22
C ILE A 206 19.25 -7.72 2.44
N ILE A 207 19.30 -8.60 1.42
CA ILE A 207 19.84 -9.96 1.55
C ILE A 207 21.34 -9.97 1.88
N LYS A 208 22.10 -8.98 1.41
CA LYS A 208 23.54 -8.86 1.65
C LYS A 208 23.89 -8.28 3.02
N THR A 209 22.99 -7.54 3.65
CA THR A 209 23.27 -6.93 4.95
C THR A 209 23.14 -7.95 6.08
N LYS A 210 24.22 -8.17 6.83
CA LYS A 210 24.24 -9.09 7.98
C LYS A 210 23.20 -8.71 9.04
N LYS A 211 23.11 -7.42 9.39
CA LYS A 211 22.12 -6.89 10.35
C LYS A 211 20.68 -7.21 9.95
N ALA A 212 20.37 -7.24 8.65
CA ALA A 212 19.05 -7.63 8.18
C ALA A 212 18.74 -9.10 8.51
N LYS A 213 19.72 -9.99 8.37
CA LYS A 213 19.56 -11.41 8.71
C LYS A 213 19.41 -11.62 10.22
N ASP A 214 20.22 -10.92 11.01
CA ASP A 214 20.38 -11.20 12.44
C ASP A 214 19.32 -10.47 13.29
N ALA A 215 19.05 -9.18 13.00
CA ALA A 215 18.14 -8.35 13.79
C ALA A 215 16.76 -8.14 13.14
N PHE A 216 16.65 -8.31 11.82
CA PHE A 216 15.45 -7.97 11.03
C PHE A 216 15.02 -9.11 10.10
N SER A 217 15.02 -10.33 10.65
CA SER A 217 14.91 -11.59 9.89
C SER A 217 13.65 -11.67 9.01
N GLU A 218 12.57 -10.98 9.37
CA GLU A 218 11.35 -10.91 8.55
C GLU A 218 11.63 -10.25 7.18
N TYR A 219 12.36 -9.14 7.14
CA TYR A 219 12.65 -8.43 5.91
C TYR A 219 13.61 -9.24 5.06
N TYR A 220 14.62 -9.85 5.69
CA TYR A 220 15.54 -10.77 5.03
C TYR A 220 14.80 -11.96 4.40
N THR A 221 13.90 -12.63 5.13
CA THR A 221 13.15 -13.78 4.62
C THR A 221 12.19 -13.40 3.50
N ASN A 222 11.44 -12.31 3.69
CA ASN A 222 10.53 -11.76 2.67
C ASN A 222 11.30 -11.35 1.40
N ALA A 223 12.42 -10.64 1.55
CA ALA A 223 13.24 -10.22 0.42
C ALA A 223 13.83 -11.41 -0.33
N LYS A 224 14.29 -12.44 0.39
CA LYS A 224 14.79 -13.69 -0.21
C LYS A 224 13.71 -14.41 -1.00
N GLU A 225 12.47 -14.48 -0.48
CA GLU A 225 11.35 -15.09 -1.19
C GLU A 225 11.00 -14.34 -2.48
N LEU A 226 10.90 -13.00 -2.41
CA LEU A 226 10.64 -12.15 -3.57
C LEU A 226 11.77 -12.24 -4.60
N TYR A 227 13.03 -12.19 -4.16
CA TYR A 227 14.20 -12.29 -5.05
C TYR A 227 14.26 -13.64 -5.78
N ALA A 228 13.94 -14.74 -5.09
CA ALA A 228 13.88 -16.07 -5.69
C ALA A 228 12.81 -16.19 -6.80
N SER A 229 11.77 -15.35 -6.77
CA SER A 229 10.76 -15.28 -7.85
C SER A 229 11.32 -14.63 -9.12
N LEU A 230 12.28 -13.71 -8.99
CA LEU A 230 12.89 -12.96 -10.10
C LEU A 230 14.06 -13.71 -10.78
N SER A 231 14.74 -14.61 -10.05
CA SER A 231 15.94 -15.28 -10.53
C SER A 231 15.67 -16.50 -11.43
N LYS A 232 14.46 -17.06 -11.41
CA LYS A 232 14.09 -18.27 -12.18
C LYS A 232 13.88 -18.00 -13.68
N LYS A 233 14.95 -17.67 -14.42
CA LYS A 233 14.91 -17.62 -15.90
C LYS A 233 15.07 -19.02 -16.48
N ARG A 234 14.01 -19.57 -17.06
CA ARG A 234 14.09 -20.81 -17.85
C ARG A 234 14.40 -20.48 -19.31
N LYS A 235 15.47 -21.04 -19.89
CA LYS A 235 15.76 -20.96 -21.33
C LYS A 235 14.86 -21.95 -22.09
N GLY A 236 14.50 -21.65 -23.35
CA GLY A 236 13.76 -22.57 -24.23
C GLY A 236 12.24 -22.70 -23.99
N VAL A 237 11.61 -21.85 -23.18
CA VAL A 237 10.19 -22.02 -22.82
C VAL A 237 9.20 -21.44 -23.83
N GLY A 238 8.11 -22.17 -24.07
CA GLY A 238 6.99 -21.73 -24.91
C GLY A 238 6.29 -20.46 -24.40
N LEU A 239 5.51 -19.82 -25.28
CA LEU A 239 4.82 -18.54 -25.00
C LEU A 239 3.97 -18.59 -23.72
N LYS A 240 3.24 -19.69 -23.50
CA LYS A 240 2.41 -19.91 -22.31
C LYS A 240 3.24 -19.85 -21.03
N GLN A 241 4.35 -20.59 -20.98
CA GLN A 241 5.20 -20.61 -19.80
C GLN A 241 5.89 -19.27 -19.54
N LYS A 242 6.29 -18.54 -20.60
CA LYS A 242 6.81 -17.16 -20.47
C LYS A 242 5.76 -16.24 -19.84
N ALA A 243 4.49 -16.34 -20.26
CA ALA A 243 3.40 -15.53 -19.71
C ALA A 243 3.18 -15.82 -18.21
N PHE A 244 3.17 -17.10 -17.84
CA PHE A 244 3.07 -17.54 -16.44
C PHE A 244 4.25 -17.12 -15.59
N GLN A 245 5.46 -17.16 -16.13
CA GLN A 245 6.66 -16.71 -15.44
C GLN A 245 6.58 -15.20 -15.16
N ALA A 246 6.21 -14.40 -16.17
CA ALA A 246 6.02 -12.96 -16.00
C ALA A 246 4.95 -12.65 -14.95
N PHE A 247 3.83 -13.38 -14.95
CA PHE A 247 2.79 -13.26 -13.93
C PHE A 247 3.32 -13.60 -12.53
N SER A 248 4.12 -14.67 -12.41
CA SER A 248 4.64 -15.17 -11.13
C SER A 248 5.71 -14.26 -10.54
N SER A 249 6.48 -13.59 -11.38
CA SER A 249 7.48 -12.59 -10.99
C SER A 249 6.85 -11.20 -10.78
N LEU A 250 5.51 -11.12 -10.73
CA LEU A 250 4.70 -9.90 -10.63
C LEU A 250 4.91 -8.89 -11.77
N ASN A 251 5.62 -9.24 -12.84
CA ASN A 251 5.83 -8.35 -13.98
C ASN A 251 4.56 -8.32 -14.84
N PHE A 252 3.53 -7.62 -14.34
CA PHE A 252 2.19 -7.61 -14.91
C PHE A 252 2.16 -6.94 -16.29
N LEU A 253 3.02 -5.94 -16.54
CA LEU A 253 3.15 -5.33 -17.86
C LEU A 253 3.55 -6.37 -18.92
N LYS A 254 4.62 -7.12 -18.65
CA LYS A 254 5.07 -8.19 -19.55
C LYS A 254 4.07 -9.33 -19.61
N SER A 255 3.39 -9.63 -18.50
CA SER A 255 2.33 -10.63 -18.45
C SER A 255 1.18 -10.27 -19.39
N ILE A 256 0.72 -9.02 -19.39
CA ILE A 256 -0.37 -8.56 -20.26
C ILE A 256 0.01 -8.67 -21.73
N ASP A 257 1.22 -8.27 -22.12
CA ASP A 257 1.71 -8.43 -23.49
C ASP A 257 1.69 -9.90 -23.92
N LEU A 258 2.28 -10.78 -23.11
CA LEU A 258 2.38 -12.21 -23.43
C LEU A 258 1.00 -12.89 -23.50
N PHE A 259 0.09 -12.58 -22.57
CA PHE A 259 -1.28 -13.10 -22.63
C PHE A 259 -2.08 -12.49 -23.78
N SER A 260 -1.82 -11.24 -24.18
CA SER A 260 -2.43 -10.65 -25.38
C SER A 260 -1.99 -11.39 -26.64
N ARG A 261 -0.70 -11.71 -26.78
CA ARG A 261 -0.19 -12.54 -27.88
C ARG A 261 -0.80 -13.94 -27.88
N MET A 262 -1.08 -14.51 -26.70
CA MET A 262 -1.78 -15.79 -26.61
C MET A 262 -3.23 -15.68 -27.09
N LEU A 263 -3.93 -14.60 -26.70
CA LEU A 263 -5.31 -14.33 -27.13
C LEU A 263 -5.41 -14.13 -28.64
N ASP A 264 -4.42 -13.49 -29.25
CA ASP A 264 -4.33 -13.31 -30.71
C ASP A 264 -4.23 -14.65 -31.45
N LYS A 265 -3.53 -15.63 -30.87
CA LYS A 265 -3.43 -16.98 -31.45
C LYS A 265 -4.69 -17.81 -31.23
N LYS A 266 -5.19 -17.84 -29.98
CA LYS A 266 -6.40 -18.57 -29.61
C LYS A 266 -7.02 -17.95 -28.36
N PRO A 267 -8.20 -17.32 -28.47
CA PRO A 267 -8.97 -16.87 -27.31
C PRO A 267 -9.22 -18.01 -26.32
N SER A 268 -9.01 -17.76 -25.03
CA SER A 268 -9.21 -18.77 -23.98
C SER A 268 -9.54 -18.11 -22.64
N SER A 269 -10.36 -18.76 -21.82
CA SER A 269 -10.69 -18.25 -20.48
C SER A 269 -9.45 -18.06 -19.62
N LEU A 270 -8.43 -18.93 -19.77
CA LEU A 270 -7.15 -18.82 -19.09
C LEU A 270 -6.45 -17.49 -19.41
N SER A 271 -6.29 -17.17 -20.70
CA SER A 271 -5.51 -16.00 -21.11
C SER A 271 -6.22 -14.70 -20.75
N TYR A 272 -7.55 -14.66 -20.91
CA TYR A 272 -8.35 -13.54 -20.42
C TYR A 272 -8.29 -13.39 -18.90
N PHE A 273 -8.38 -14.49 -18.14
CA PHE A 273 -8.31 -14.43 -16.68
C PHE A 273 -6.98 -13.84 -16.19
N TYR A 274 -5.83 -14.35 -16.66
CA TYR A 274 -4.55 -13.84 -16.19
C TYR A 274 -4.22 -12.45 -16.71
N ARG A 275 -4.70 -12.09 -17.91
CA ARG A 275 -4.59 -10.70 -18.39
C ARG A 275 -5.44 -9.75 -17.56
N GLY A 276 -6.69 -10.13 -17.26
CA GLY A 276 -7.59 -9.39 -16.38
C GLY A 276 -7.02 -9.24 -14.96
N ARG A 277 -6.42 -10.30 -14.42
CA ARG A 277 -5.73 -10.26 -13.11
C ARG A 277 -4.50 -9.36 -13.12
N SER A 278 -3.75 -9.33 -14.20
CA SER A 278 -2.62 -8.40 -14.36
C SER A 278 -3.11 -6.95 -14.46
N PHE A 279 -4.21 -6.69 -15.16
CA PHE A 279 -4.84 -5.37 -15.19
C PHE A 279 -5.34 -4.94 -13.80
N GLU A 280 -6.01 -5.83 -13.07
CA GLU A 280 -6.47 -5.57 -11.71
C GLU A 280 -5.31 -5.20 -10.79
N GLU A 281 -4.22 -5.95 -10.84
CA GLU A 281 -3.06 -5.70 -9.98
C GLU A 281 -2.37 -4.37 -10.29
N LEU A 282 -2.43 -3.89 -11.54
CA LEU A 282 -1.97 -2.56 -11.97
C LEU A 282 -2.98 -1.45 -11.70
N GLY A 283 -4.14 -1.74 -11.09
CA GLY A 283 -5.19 -0.77 -10.81
C GLY A 283 -6.07 -0.43 -12.01
N ILE A 284 -5.91 -1.13 -13.14
CA ILE A 284 -6.65 -0.90 -14.39
C ILE A 284 -7.98 -1.68 -14.35
N ARG A 285 -8.94 -1.21 -13.53
CA ARG A 285 -10.17 -1.91 -13.17
C ARG A 285 -11.10 -2.18 -14.35
N SER A 286 -11.33 -1.23 -15.26
CA SER A 286 -12.23 -1.41 -16.41
C SER A 286 -11.72 -2.50 -17.37
N ALA A 287 -10.42 -2.50 -17.67
CA ALA A 287 -9.80 -3.53 -18.49
C ALA A 287 -9.87 -4.91 -17.80
N ALA A 288 -9.66 -4.95 -16.48
CA ALA A 288 -9.81 -6.17 -15.69
C ALA A 288 -11.25 -6.73 -15.75
N ILE A 289 -12.26 -5.88 -15.52
CA ILE A 289 -13.68 -6.24 -15.60
C ILE A 289 -14.02 -6.79 -16.99
N HIS A 290 -13.58 -6.10 -18.04
CA HIS A 290 -13.79 -6.55 -19.42
C HIS A 290 -13.22 -7.96 -19.63
N ASP A 291 -11.96 -8.17 -19.26
CA ASP A 291 -11.28 -9.45 -19.45
C ASP A 291 -11.91 -10.57 -18.61
N TYR A 292 -12.34 -10.29 -17.38
CA TYR A 292 -13.09 -11.27 -16.59
C TYR A 292 -14.40 -11.66 -17.25
N LYS A 293 -15.14 -10.70 -17.82
CA LYS A 293 -16.37 -11.01 -18.57
C LYS A 293 -16.08 -11.86 -19.80
N GLN A 294 -14.99 -11.61 -20.53
CA GLN A 294 -14.59 -12.47 -21.65
C GLN A 294 -14.20 -13.89 -21.18
N ALA A 295 -13.49 -14.00 -20.06
CA ALA A 295 -13.14 -15.29 -19.48
C ALA A 295 -14.39 -16.10 -19.08
N ILE A 296 -15.39 -15.44 -18.47
CA ILE A 296 -16.69 -16.01 -18.12
C ILE A 296 -17.46 -16.45 -19.37
N ARG A 297 -17.48 -15.62 -20.42
CA ARG A 297 -18.19 -15.90 -21.67
C ARG A 297 -17.65 -17.13 -22.40
N ILE A 298 -16.32 -17.28 -22.47
CA ILE A 298 -15.69 -18.45 -23.10
C ILE A 298 -15.92 -19.73 -22.27
N ASN A 299 -15.99 -19.60 -20.94
CA ASN A 299 -16.34 -20.65 -20.00
C ASN A 299 -15.49 -21.95 -20.07
N HIS A 300 -14.37 -21.95 -20.80
CA HIS A 300 -13.51 -23.12 -20.97
C HIS A 300 -12.00 -22.79 -20.85
N PRO A 301 -11.26 -23.47 -19.95
CA PRO A 301 -11.77 -24.43 -18.97
C PRO A 301 -12.54 -23.71 -17.85
N LYS A 302 -13.62 -24.33 -17.36
CA LYS A 302 -14.60 -23.75 -16.43
C LYS A 302 -13.97 -23.11 -15.19
N ARG A 303 -12.85 -23.65 -14.70
CA ARG A 303 -12.13 -23.11 -13.54
C ARG A 303 -11.76 -21.63 -13.66
N TYR A 304 -11.29 -21.17 -14.83
CA TYR A 304 -10.87 -19.78 -15.00
C TYR A 304 -12.06 -18.84 -15.14
N ALA A 305 -13.18 -19.33 -15.67
CA ALA A 305 -14.44 -18.59 -15.67
C ALA A 305 -14.99 -18.40 -14.26
N MET A 306 -14.88 -19.42 -13.39
CA MET A 306 -15.23 -19.31 -11.98
C MET A 306 -14.31 -18.35 -11.23
N LEU A 307 -12.99 -18.48 -11.39
CA LEU A 307 -12.02 -17.54 -10.79
C LEU A 307 -12.27 -16.08 -11.27
N ALA A 308 -12.52 -15.88 -12.56
CA ALA A 308 -12.88 -14.57 -13.11
C ALA A 308 -14.15 -14.00 -12.47
N ASN A 309 -15.18 -14.83 -12.23
CA ASN A 309 -16.39 -14.38 -11.56
C ASN A 309 -16.14 -14.00 -10.09
N ARG A 310 -15.28 -14.74 -9.38
CA ARG A 310 -14.86 -14.40 -8.01
C ARG A 310 -14.09 -13.09 -7.95
N ARG A 311 -13.17 -12.83 -8.89
CA ARG A 311 -12.49 -11.53 -8.99
C ARG A 311 -13.45 -10.40 -9.32
N LEU A 312 -14.43 -10.64 -10.20
CA LEU A 312 -15.48 -9.66 -10.51
C LEU A 312 -16.30 -9.30 -9.26
N TYR A 313 -16.63 -10.29 -8.44
CA TYR A 313 -17.29 -10.09 -7.14
C TYR A 313 -16.43 -9.23 -6.20
N MET A 314 -15.15 -9.57 -6.05
CA MET A 314 -14.20 -8.84 -5.19
C MET A 314 -14.02 -7.39 -5.63
N LEU A 315 -13.90 -7.15 -6.93
CA LEU A 315 -13.83 -5.80 -7.50
C LEU A 315 -15.06 -4.98 -7.12
N GLY A 316 -16.26 -5.56 -7.22
CA GLY A 316 -17.50 -4.90 -6.80
C GLY A 316 -17.57 -4.68 -5.29
N LEU A 317 -17.13 -5.64 -4.48
CA LEU A 317 -17.25 -5.59 -3.02
C LEU A 317 -16.29 -4.59 -2.38
N VAL A 318 -15.00 -4.70 -2.72
CA VAL A 318 -13.87 -4.10 -2.01
C VAL A 318 -13.32 -2.89 -2.76
N TYR A 319 -13.15 -3.01 -4.07
CA TYR A 319 -12.35 -2.05 -4.85
C TYR A 319 -13.17 -0.99 -5.59
N THR A 320 -14.51 -1.05 -5.53
CA THR A 320 -15.40 -0.12 -6.22
C THR A 320 -16.11 0.79 -5.22
N SER A 321 -15.84 2.10 -5.30
CA SER A 321 -16.52 3.13 -4.50
C SER A 321 -17.86 3.57 -5.11
N ASP A 322 -18.03 3.44 -6.43
CA ASP A 322 -19.30 3.77 -7.10
C ASP A 322 -20.40 2.77 -6.68
N LYS A 323 -21.41 3.27 -5.96
CA LYS A 323 -22.51 2.47 -5.43
C LYS A 323 -23.32 1.75 -6.52
N LYS A 324 -23.57 2.41 -7.65
CA LYS A 324 -24.37 1.84 -8.76
C LYS A 324 -23.59 0.74 -9.47
N LEU A 325 -22.32 0.98 -9.79
CA LEU A 325 -21.44 0.00 -10.42
C LEU A 325 -21.21 -1.20 -9.49
N LYS A 326 -21.00 -0.95 -8.20
CA LYS A 326 -20.88 -1.97 -7.16
C LYS A 326 -22.10 -2.89 -7.13
N GLN A 327 -23.30 -2.34 -7.00
CA GLN A 327 -24.53 -3.14 -6.95
C GLN A 327 -24.68 -4.00 -8.21
N LYS A 328 -24.47 -3.39 -9.38
CA LYS A 328 -24.53 -4.08 -10.68
C LYS A 328 -23.55 -5.25 -10.76
N LEU A 329 -22.28 -5.05 -10.38
CA LEU A 329 -21.26 -6.10 -10.42
C LEU A 329 -21.58 -7.25 -9.47
N LEU A 330 -22.05 -6.95 -8.26
CA LEU A 330 -22.40 -7.96 -7.26
C LEU A 330 -23.62 -8.80 -7.71
N GLU A 331 -24.66 -8.17 -8.24
CA GLU A 331 -25.84 -8.87 -8.76
C GLU A 331 -25.50 -9.74 -9.98
N GLU A 332 -24.76 -9.18 -10.94
CA GLU A 332 -24.31 -9.90 -12.13
C GLU A 332 -23.46 -11.12 -11.75
N SER A 333 -22.49 -10.93 -10.85
CA SER A 333 -21.60 -12.00 -10.40
C SER A 333 -22.34 -13.13 -9.67
N LYS A 334 -23.33 -12.80 -8.83
CA LYS A 334 -24.17 -13.80 -8.15
C LYS A 334 -25.03 -14.61 -9.12
N LYS A 335 -25.60 -13.96 -10.14
CA LYS A 335 -26.35 -14.67 -11.21
C LYS A 335 -25.43 -15.65 -11.94
N ILE A 336 -24.24 -15.20 -12.34
CA ILE A 336 -23.23 -16.04 -13.00
C ILE A 336 -22.82 -17.22 -12.09
N ALA A 337 -22.62 -16.98 -10.79
CA ALA A 337 -22.22 -18.01 -9.83
C ALA A 337 -23.23 -19.16 -9.74
N LYS A 338 -24.54 -18.85 -9.76
CA LYS A 338 -25.61 -19.86 -9.80
C LYS A 338 -25.50 -20.74 -11.04
N HIS A 339 -25.33 -20.15 -12.23
CA HIS A 339 -25.15 -20.90 -13.48
C HIS A 339 -23.87 -21.73 -13.49
N GLN A 340 -22.78 -21.20 -12.93
CA GLN A 340 -21.51 -21.93 -12.82
C GLN A 340 -21.55 -23.05 -11.77
N LYS A 341 -22.58 -23.11 -10.92
CA LYS A 341 -22.63 -23.95 -9.71
C LYS A 341 -21.40 -23.68 -8.81
N ASP A 342 -20.98 -22.42 -8.72
CA ASP A 342 -19.86 -22.01 -7.87
C ASP A 342 -20.30 -22.01 -6.41
N LYS A 343 -20.03 -23.11 -5.70
CA LYS A 343 -20.40 -23.29 -4.29
C LYS A 343 -19.94 -22.12 -3.41
N LEU A 344 -18.81 -21.48 -3.72
CA LEU A 344 -18.23 -20.42 -2.89
C LEU A 344 -19.06 -19.14 -2.92
N LEU A 345 -19.48 -18.69 -4.12
CA LEU A 345 -20.27 -17.47 -4.27
C LEU A 345 -21.78 -17.71 -4.10
N VAL A 346 -22.24 -18.96 -4.29
CA VAL A 346 -23.64 -19.35 -4.05
C VAL A 346 -23.90 -19.59 -2.56
N SER A 347 -22.87 -19.93 -1.78
CA SER A 347 -23.00 -20.07 -0.33
C SER A 347 -23.47 -18.77 0.34
N ASN A 348 -24.60 -18.87 1.02
CA ASN A 348 -25.15 -17.77 1.82
C ASN A 348 -24.20 -17.39 2.97
N THR A 349 -23.38 -18.32 3.49
CA THR A 349 -22.45 -18.05 4.58
C THR A 349 -21.26 -17.22 4.11
N THR A 350 -20.66 -17.56 2.98
CA THR A 350 -19.52 -16.84 2.39
C THR A 350 -19.93 -15.44 1.97
N THR A 351 -21.08 -15.32 1.30
CA THR A 351 -21.61 -14.00 0.90
C THR A 351 -22.02 -13.15 2.09
N ARG A 352 -22.54 -13.74 3.18
CA ARG A 352 -22.82 -13.03 4.44
C ARG A 352 -21.54 -12.55 5.12
N LYS A 353 -20.50 -13.40 5.22
CA LYS A 353 -19.18 -13.02 5.75
C LYS A 353 -18.55 -11.88 4.94
N LEU A 354 -18.61 -11.96 3.62
CA LEU A 354 -18.13 -10.89 2.72
C LEU A 354 -18.91 -9.58 2.91
N LYS A 355 -20.24 -9.64 3.11
CA LYS A 355 -21.04 -8.46 3.44
C LYS A 355 -20.71 -7.88 4.82
N GLN A 356 -20.43 -8.72 5.83
CA GLN A 356 -20.01 -8.23 7.15
C GLN A 356 -18.69 -7.46 7.05
N ILE A 357 -17.72 -7.99 6.30
CA ILE A 357 -16.45 -7.31 6.03
C ILE A 357 -16.71 -5.96 5.34
N GLN A 358 -17.67 -5.92 4.41
CA GLN A 358 -18.04 -4.69 3.72
C GLN A 358 -18.55 -3.59 4.67
N ASN A 359 -19.30 -3.94 5.72
CA ASN A 359 -19.83 -2.95 6.66
C ASN A 359 -18.72 -2.27 7.49
N VAL A 360 -17.54 -2.89 7.55
CA VAL A 360 -16.35 -2.35 8.21
C VAL A 360 -15.53 -1.46 7.26
N LEU A 361 -15.75 -1.56 5.95
CA LEU A 361 -15.07 -0.71 4.97
C LEU A 361 -15.53 0.75 5.12
N PRO A 362 -14.60 1.70 5.17
CA PRO A 362 -14.98 3.10 5.31
C PRO A 362 -15.66 3.65 4.06
N ASN A 363 -16.70 4.48 4.27
CA ASN A 363 -17.51 5.06 3.18
C ASN A 363 -16.75 6.08 2.33
N ASN A 364 -15.75 6.76 2.90
CA ASN A 364 -14.87 7.69 2.19
C ASN A 364 -13.44 7.17 2.25
N LYS A 365 -12.81 6.87 1.11
CA LYS A 365 -11.44 6.34 1.03
C LYS A 365 -10.35 7.42 1.06
N SER A 366 -10.70 8.70 1.17
CA SER A 366 -9.71 9.77 1.22
C SER A 366 -9.07 9.84 2.61
N ILE A 367 -7.77 9.59 2.67
CA ILE A 367 -6.91 9.96 3.79
C ILE A 367 -6.68 11.47 3.66
N PRO A 368 -6.88 12.33 4.69
CA PRO A 368 -6.37 13.69 4.66
C PRO A 368 -4.86 13.67 4.41
N LEU A 369 -4.46 14.08 3.21
CA LEU A 369 -3.07 14.08 2.76
C LEU A 369 -2.41 15.40 3.13
N ASP A 370 -1.15 15.34 3.56
CA ASP A 370 -0.29 16.52 3.64
C ASP A 370 0.00 17.00 2.21
N GLU A 371 -0.64 18.11 1.81
CA GLU A 371 -0.53 18.68 0.46
C GLU A 371 0.91 19.05 0.09
N SER A 372 1.72 19.47 1.07
CA SER A 372 3.12 19.82 0.86
C SER A 372 3.94 18.59 0.48
N LEU A 373 3.78 17.50 1.23
CA LEU A 373 4.46 16.24 0.93
C LEU A 373 3.96 15.61 -0.37
N GLU A 374 2.66 15.68 -0.68
CA GLU A 374 2.14 15.17 -1.96
C GLU A 374 2.77 15.92 -3.15
N LYS A 375 2.94 17.24 -3.05
CA LYS A 375 3.61 18.03 -4.08
C LYS A 375 5.08 17.63 -4.25
N GLN A 376 5.78 17.34 -3.16
CA GLN A 376 7.16 16.81 -3.22
C GLN A 376 7.20 15.44 -3.90
N ILE A 377 6.29 14.54 -3.54
CA ILE A 377 6.18 13.21 -4.14
C ILE A 377 5.89 13.31 -5.64
N ASP A 378 4.99 14.20 -6.07
CA ASP A 378 4.68 14.40 -7.48
C ASP A 378 5.85 15.00 -8.26
N THR A 379 6.66 15.84 -7.61
CA THR A 379 7.90 16.39 -8.19
C THR A 379 8.97 15.32 -8.35
N GLU A 380 9.20 14.52 -7.31
CA GLU A 380 10.14 13.41 -7.35
C GLU A 380 9.71 12.34 -8.36
N LEU A 381 8.40 12.06 -8.44
CA LEU A 381 7.82 11.21 -9.46
C LEU A 381 8.14 11.73 -10.87
N LYS A 382 7.95 13.03 -11.15
CA LYS A 382 8.32 13.62 -12.46
C LYS A 382 9.81 13.47 -12.76
N LYS A 383 10.69 13.63 -11.77
CA LYS A 383 12.14 13.43 -11.93
C LYS A 383 12.48 11.98 -12.26
N GLN A 384 11.88 11.03 -11.55
CA GLN A 384 12.08 9.60 -11.77
C GLN A 384 11.47 9.10 -13.08
N GLN A 385 10.38 9.72 -13.55
CA GLN A 385 9.82 9.46 -14.87
C GLN A 385 10.85 9.69 -15.97
N THR A 386 11.63 10.76 -15.86
CA THR A 386 12.67 11.12 -16.82
C THR A 386 13.87 10.18 -16.72
N LYS A 387 14.28 9.81 -15.50
CA LYS A 387 15.50 9.02 -15.24
C LYS A 387 15.32 7.50 -15.37
N LEU A 388 14.25 6.96 -14.82
CA LEU A 388 13.99 5.51 -14.70
C LEU A 388 12.95 5.01 -15.72
N GLN A 389 12.39 5.89 -16.56
CA GLN A 389 11.23 5.60 -17.42
C GLN A 389 10.05 5.00 -16.62
N ILE A 390 9.93 5.35 -15.33
CA ILE A 390 8.84 4.91 -14.44
C ILE A 390 7.73 5.94 -14.58
N LYS A 391 6.93 5.80 -15.64
CA LYS A 391 5.75 6.63 -15.83
C LYS A 391 4.59 6.13 -14.98
N PRO A 392 3.83 7.00 -14.28
CA PRO A 392 2.72 6.60 -13.45
C PRO A 392 1.80 5.76 -14.30
N ILE A 393 1.18 4.72 -13.74
CA ILE A 393 0.14 3.97 -14.43
C ILE A 393 -1.12 4.86 -14.49
N THR A 394 -0.99 6.00 -15.15
CA THR A 394 -2.06 6.80 -15.73
C THR A 394 -1.83 6.71 -17.23
N ALA A 395 -2.91 6.55 -18.01
CA ALA A 395 -2.79 6.27 -19.43
C ALA A 395 -2.51 7.53 -20.25
N GLU A 396 -1.40 8.21 -19.98
CA GLU A 396 -0.98 9.39 -20.72
C GLU A 396 0.41 9.21 -21.37
N ARG A 397 0.37 9.05 -22.70
CA ARG A 397 1.35 9.35 -23.79
C ARG A 397 2.78 8.76 -23.71
N VAL A 398 3.47 8.21 -24.73
CA VAL A 398 3.31 7.81 -26.16
C VAL A 398 4.61 7.01 -26.57
N THR A 399 4.52 6.12 -27.58
CA THR A 399 5.50 5.38 -28.46
C THR A 399 6.96 5.10 -28.00
N GLN A 400 7.60 3.94 -28.28
CA GLN A 400 7.88 3.29 -29.58
C GLN A 400 8.49 1.85 -29.39
N HIS A 401 8.35 0.96 -30.41
CA HIS A 401 8.91 -0.42 -30.60
C HIS A 401 8.29 -1.54 -29.73
N ILE A 402 7.76 -2.67 -30.25
CA ILE A 402 8.31 -3.64 -31.22
C ILE A 402 7.20 -4.24 -32.12
N ASP A 403 7.68 -4.63 -33.30
CA ASP A 403 7.09 -5.08 -34.55
C ASP A 403 6.40 -6.47 -34.60
N GLU A 404 5.82 -6.68 -35.78
CA GLU A 404 4.81 -7.60 -36.34
C GLU A 404 4.80 -9.13 -36.01
N GLY A 405 3.58 -9.69 -36.15
CA GLY A 405 3.30 -11.12 -35.98
C GLY A 405 1.98 -11.63 -36.58
N LYS A 406 1.74 -11.31 -37.87
CA LYS A 406 0.86 -11.96 -38.89
C LYS A 406 -0.67 -11.69 -38.96
N LYS A 407 -1.01 -11.08 -40.13
CA LYS A 407 -2.20 -11.13 -41.01
C LYS A 407 -3.59 -10.83 -40.44
N PHE A 408 -3.98 -9.56 -40.57
CA PHE A 408 -5.35 -9.06 -40.67
C PHE A 408 -5.42 -8.06 -41.86
N PRO A 409 -6.60 -7.77 -42.44
CA PRO A 409 -6.74 -7.38 -43.84
C PRO A 409 -6.00 -6.08 -44.18
N LYS A 410 -5.58 -5.99 -45.45
CA LYS A 410 -4.71 -4.97 -46.05
C LYS A 410 -4.80 -3.61 -45.36
N LYS A 411 -3.63 -3.11 -44.94
CA LYS A 411 -3.36 -1.74 -44.48
C LYS A 411 -4.10 -0.72 -45.38
N HIS A 412 -5.18 -0.12 -44.91
CA HIS A 412 -5.53 1.22 -45.36
C HIS A 412 -4.57 2.19 -44.66
N LYS A 413 -3.81 2.95 -45.46
CA LYS A 413 -2.98 4.08 -45.03
C LYS A 413 -3.87 5.19 -44.44
N THR A 414 -4.45 4.99 -43.25
CA THR A 414 -5.17 6.04 -42.55
C THR A 414 -4.29 6.59 -41.43
N LYS A 415 -4.20 7.94 -41.36
CA LYS A 415 -3.48 8.68 -40.32
C LYS A 415 -3.76 8.05 -38.95
N LYS A 416 -2.71 7.76 -38.18
CA LYS A 416 -2.82 7.21 -36.82
C LYS A 416 -3.73 8.11 -35.97
N ARG A 417 -4.98 7.67 -35.76
CA ARG A 417 -5.94 8.38 -34.91
C ARG A 417 -5.66 8.00 -33.46
N ILE A 418 -5.28 8.98 -32.65
CA ILE A 418 -5.10 8.80 -31.21
C ILE A 418 -6.44 9.10 -30.54
N VAL A 419 -6.85 8.27 -29.58
CA VAL A 419 -8.09 8.48 -28.82
C VAL A 419 -7.75 8.61 -27.34
N LYS A 420 -8.32 9.62 -26.68
CA LYS A 420 -8.34 9.76 -25.23
C LYS A 420 -9.75 9.44 -24.74
N VAL A 421 -9.89 8.51 -23.80
CA VAL A 421 -11.17 8.03 -23.26
C VAL A 421 -11.16 8.09 -21.75
N LYS A 422 -12.24 8.56 -21.14
CA LYS A 422 -12.50 8.45 -19.70
C LYS A 422 -13.62 7.44 -19.47
N THR A 423 -13.44 6.47 -18.57
CA THR A 423 -14.42 5.43 -18.27
C THR A 423 -15.25 5.74 -17.03
N ILE A 424 -16.34 4.99 -16.82
CA ILE A 424 -17.20 5.06 -15.63
C ILE A 424 -16.44 4.79 -14.32
N THR A 425 -15.35 4.04 -14.39
CA THR A 425 -14.41 3.78 -13.29
C THR A 425 -13.43 4.94 -13.04
N GLN A 426 -13.65 6.10 -13.69
CA GLN A 426 -12.80 7.29 -13.68
C GLN A 426 -11.39 7.08 -14.27
N GLU A 427 -11.17 5.97 -14.95
CA GLU A 427 -9.89 5.69 -15.60
C GLU A 427 -9.83 6.41 -16.93
N ILE A 428 -8.68 7.01 -17.21
CA ILE A 428 -8.41 7.65 -18.49
C ILE A 428 -7.49 6.73 -19.27
N PHE A 429 -7.82 6.47 -20.54
CA PHE A 429 -7.06 5.72 -21.52
C PHE A 429 -6.63 6.61 -22.68
N ARG A 430 -5.38 6.48 -23.15
CA ARG A 430 -4.95 7.06 -24.42
C ARG A 430 -4.17 6.04 -25.22
N GLY A 431 -4.54 5.88 -26.49
CA GLY A 431 -3.91 4.90 -27.36
C GLY A 431 -4.20 5.13 -28.84
N GLU A 432 -3.52 4.36 -29.68
CA GLU A 432 -3.81 4.29 -31.11
C GLU A 432 -5.13 3.56 -31.32
N LEU A 433 -6.05 4.14 -32.09
CA LEU A 433 -7.32 3.50 -32.43
C LEU A 433 -7.05 2.26 -33.30
N ILE A 434 -7.43 1.09 -32.81
CA ILE A 434 -7.36 -0.16 -33.58
C ILE A 434 -8.67 -0.34 -34.34
N LYS A 435 -9.79 -0.28 -33.62
CA LYS A 435 -11.13 -0.54 -34.14
C LYS A 435 -12.16 0.15 -33.27
N GLU A 436 -13.23 0.62 -33.89
CA GLU A 436 -14.38 1.12 -33.17
C GLU A 436 -15.66 0.52 -33.72
N THR A 437 -16.54 0.10 -32.83
CA THR A 437 -17.87 -0.42 -33.15
C THR A 437 -18.91 0.28 -32.30
N LYS A 438 -20.20 0.08 -32.63
CA LYS A 438 -21.33 0.55 -31.79
C LYS A 438 -21.27 0.04 -30.35
N LYS A 439 -20.58 -1.08 -30.09
CA LYS A 439 -20.54 -1.74 -28.77
C LYS A 439 -19.21 -1.56 -28.03
N GLU A 440 -18.10 -1.44 -28.76
CA GLU A 440 -16.76 -1.51 -28.19
C GLU A 440 -15.77 -0.59 -28.92
N LEU A 441 -14.84 -0.04 -28.15
CA LEU A 441 -13.69 0.71 -28.61
C LEU A 441 -12.40 -0.06 -28.30
N TRP A 442 -11.58 -0.28 -29.33
CA TRP A 442 -10.35 -1.05 -29.24
C TRP A 442 -9.17 -0.11 -29.46
N ILE A 443 -8.31 0.00 -28.44
CA ILE A 443 -7.15 0.87 -28.47
C ILE A 443 -5.88 0.09 -28.15
N HIS A 444 -4.80 0.42 -28.86
CA HIS A 444 -3.47 -0.07 -28.53
C HIS A 444 -2.79 0.91 -27.58
N THR A 445 -2.43 0.44 -26.39
CA THR A 445 -1.75 1.22 -25.37
C THR A 445 -0.40 0.59 -25.04
N ARG A 446 0.45 1.29 -24.28
CA ARG A 446 1.71 0.73 -23.75
C ARG A 446 1.52 -0.48 -22.83
N PHE A 447 0.32 -0.64 -22.28
CA PHE A 447 -0.03 -1.77 -21.43
C PHE A 447 -0.48 -2.97 -22.26
N GLY A 448 -0.60 -2.83 -23.58
CA GLY A 448 -1.19 -3.81 -24.47
C GLY A 448 -2.51 -3.33 -25.07
N ARG A 449 -3.24 -4.25 -25.68
CA ARG A 449 -4.54 -3.97 -26.30
C ARG A 449 -5.61 -3.88 -25.20
N ILE A 450 -6.31 -2.75 -25.16
CA ILE A 450 -7.42 -2.50 -24.23
C ILE A 450 -8.70 -2.41 -25.05
N VAL A 451 -9.72 -3.11 -24.58
CA VAL A 451 -11.08 -3.07 -25.15
C VAL A 451 -11.99 -2.43 -24.12
N ILE A 452 -12.64 -1.35 -24.51
CA ILE A 452 -13.52 -0.56 -23.65
C ILE A 452 -14.94 -0.67 -24.23
N PRO A 453 -15.93 -1.22 -23.49
CA PRO A 453 -17.31 -1.18 -23.92
C PRO A 453 -17.80 0.27 -24.04
N GLN A 454 -18.51 0.62 -25.12
CA GLN A 454 -18.99 2.00 -25.36
C GLN A 454 -19.88 2.51 -24.22
N LYS A 455 -20.67 1.62 -23.61
CA LYS A 455 -21.50 1.91 -22.44
C LYS A 455 -20.72 2.30 -21.18
N ASP A 456 -19.44 1.97 -21.13
CA ASP A 456 -18.56 2.23 -19.98
C ASP A 456 -17.68 3.48 -20.22
N ILE A 457 -17.90 4.21 -21.32
CA ILE A 457 -17.21 5.46 -21.68
C ILE A 457 -18.01 6.66 -21.19
N LEU A 458 -17.40 7.49 -20.34
CA LEU A 458 -17.93 8.80 -19.93
C LEU A 458 -17.60 9.88 -20.95
N GLU A 459 -16.34 9.95 -21.38
CA GLU A 459 -15.87 10.96 -22.34
C GLU A 459 -14.91 10.34 -23.35
N LYS A 460 -14.94 10.81 -24.59
CA LYS A 460 -14.02 10.37 -25.65
C LYS A 460 -13.64 11.53 -26.55
N LYS A 461 -12.34 11.74 -26.76
CA LYS A 461 -11.77 12.80 -27.62
C LYS A 461 -10.79 12.19 -28.62
N TYR A 462 -10.99 12.48 -29.90
CA TYR A 462 -10.04 12.10 -30.95
C TYR A 462 -8.97 13.18 -31.10
N GLN A 463 -7.73 12.75 -31.24
CA GLN A 463 -6.59 13.60 -31.55
C GLN A 463 -6.02 13.10 -32.87
N THR A 464 -6.03 13.95 -33.89
CA THR A 464 -5.24 13.72 -35.10
C THR A 464 -3.77 13.82 -34.74
N SER A 465 -2.99 12.79 -35.07
CA SER A 465 -1.53 12.93 -35.14
C SER A 465 -1.26 14.09 -36.10
N LYS A 466 -0.67 15.18 -35.59
CA LYS A 466 0.10 16.06 -36.47
C LYS A 466 1.28 15.26 -37.02
#